data_AF-A0A8E7B3K9-F1
#
_entry.id   AF-A0A8E7B3K9-F1
#
_cell.length_a   1.000
_cell.length_b   1.000
_cell.length_c   1.000
_cell.angle_alpha   90.00
_cell.angle_beta   90.00
_cell.angle_gamma   90.00
#
_symmetry.space_group_name_H-M   'P 1'
#
loop_
_entity.id
_entity.type
_entity.pdbx_description
1 polymer ?
#
loop_
_entity_poly.entity_id
_entity_poly.type
_entity_poly.pdbx_seq_one_letter_code
_entity_poly.pdbx_strand_id
1 'polypeptide(L)'
;MSEKSNVCQSCGMPLLKGEDFGTEENGSTSSIYCTYCYQQGSFTDKNASFEGIAEHGAQIMSQMFSMPIEKARTFVIDHIKTLYRWSGRIAPSCQSCGMALFSDTDAGTEHDGTLSSLYCTYCYQNGEFTEPDLTHDTMIKKYAPILANQLEVPSDKAEEMVRVFTSGLSRWKK
;
A
#
# COMPACT_ATOMS: atom_id res chain seq x y z
N MET A 1 -15.28 15.22 -6.90
CA MET A 1 -13.85 15.19 -7.29
C MET A 1 -13.37 13.79 -6.95
N SER A 2 -12.92 13.00 -7.94
CA SER A 2 -12.40 11.65 -7.68
C SER A 2 -11.11 11.79 -6.88
N GLU A 3 -11.06 11.18 -5.71
CA GLU A 3 -9.89 11.23 -4.81
C GLU A 3 -8.70 10.53 -5.49
N LYS A 4 -7.53 11.17 -5.51
CA LYS A 4 -6.32 10.58 -6.11
C LYS A 4 -5.79 9.47 -5.20
N SER A 5 -5.49 8.31 -5.79
CA SER A 5 -4.86 7.20 -5.08
C SER A 5 -3.41 7.55 -4.72
N ASN A 6 -2.96 7.11 -3.54
CA ASN A 6 -1.56 7.24 -3.10
C ASN A 6 -0.65 6.15 -3.67
N VAL A 7 -1.22 5.13 -4.32
CA VAL A 7 -0.49 4.04 -4.98
C VAL A 7 -1.07 3.74 -6.35
N CYS A 8 -0.23 3.29 -7.28
CA CYS A 8 -0.64 2.86 -8.60
C CYS A 8 -1.50 1.60 -8.50
N GLN A 9 -2.74 1.68 -8.96
CA GLN A 9 -3.70 0.58 -8.93
C GLN A 9 -3.43 -0.51 -10.01
N SER A 10 -2.23 -0.52 -10.60
CA SER A 10 -1.73 -1.58 -11.48
C SER A 10 -0.47 -2.25 -10.91
N CYS A 11 0.52 -1.48 -10.47
CA CYS A 11 1.83 -2.01 -10.04
C CYS A 11 2.15 -1.76 -8.55
N GLY A 12 1.31 -1.06 -7.81
CA GLY A 12 1.52 -0.76 -6.38
C GLY A 12 2.54 0.34 -6.10
N MET A 13 3.17 0.93 -7.13
CA MET A 13 4.15 1.99 -6.96
C MET A 13 3.52 3.23 -6.29
N PRO A 14 4.17 3.84 -5.28
CA PRO A 14 3.69 5.07 -4.65
C PRO A 14 3.49 6.21 -5.66
N LEU A 15 2.45 7.02 -5.46
CA LEU A 15 2.11 8.20 -6.25
C LEU A 15 2.17 9.43 -5.35
N LEU A 16 3.35 10.06 -5.27
CA LEU A 16 3.66 11.11 -4.30
C LEU A 16 3.53 12.52 -4.89
N LYS A 17 3.82 12.68 -6.18
CA LYS A 17 3.82 13.97 -6.89
C LYS A 17 3.10 13.84 -8.23
N GLY A 18 2.68 14.98 -8.79
CA GLY A 18 1.88 15.01 -10.01
C GLY A 18 2.49 14.27 -11.21
N GLU A 19 3.82 14.29 -11.33
CA GLU A 19 4.55 13.59 -12.40
C GLU A 19 4.60 12.07 -12.26
N ASP A 20 4.26 11.53 -11.08
CA ASP A 20 4.18 10.08 -10.90
C ASP A 20 2.93 9.50 -11.59
N PHE A 21 1.92 10.33 -11.84
CA PHE A 21 0.64 9.92 -12.42
C PHE A 21 0.70 9.80 -13.94
N GLY A 22 -0.02 8.81 -14.46
CA GLY A 22 -0.24 8.61 -15.90
C GLY A 22 -1.19 9.64 -16.50
N THR A 23 -1.54 9.45 -17.77
CA THR A 23 -2.44 10.35 -18.50
C THR A 23 -3.66 9.63 -19.06
N GLU A 24 -4.81 10.30 -18.97
CA GLU A 24 -6.06 9.92 -19.61
C GLU A 24 -6.03 10.29 -21.11
N GLU A 25 -6.97 9.77 -21.91
CA GLU A 25 -7.03 10.03 -23.36
C GLU A 25 -7.11 11.53 -23.71
N ASN A 26 -7.79 12.32 -22.86
CA ASN A 26 -7.91 13.78 -23.01
C ASN A 26 -6.67 14.56 -22.52
N GLY A 27 -5.61 13.88 -22.12
CA GLY A 27 -4.36 14.47 -21.61
C GLY A 27 -4.39 14.89 -20.14
N SER A 28 -5.52 14.73 -19.42
CA SER A 28 -5.58 14.97 -17.98
C SER A 28 -4.81 13.90 -17.19
N THR A 29 -4.37 14.21 -15.97
CA THR A 29 -3.66 13.22 -15.13
C THR A 29 -4.61 12.14 -14.65
N SER A 30 -4.19 10.89 -14.72
CA SER A 30 -4.92 9.78 -14.12
C SER A 30 -5.02 9.96 -12.61
N SER A 31 -6.12 9.51 -12.01
CA SER A 31 -6.31 9.54 -10.56
C SER A 31 -5.77 8.31 -9.84
N ILE A 32 -5.47 7.22 -10.57
CA ILE A 32 -5.14 5.93 -9.95
C ILE A 32 -3.96 5.17 -10.56
N TYR A 33 -3.47 5.55 -11.74
CA TYR A 33 -2.36 4.85 -12.40
C TYR A 33 -1.12 5.74 -12.53
N CYS A 34 0.05 5.10 -12.52
CA CYS A 34 1.32 5.78 -12.70
C CYS A 34 1.70 5.99 -14.17
N THR A 35 2.63 6.92 -14.38
CA THR A 35 3.24 7.28 -15.68
C THR A 35 3.87 6.11 -16.43
N TYR A 36 4.34 5.08 -15.69
CA TYR A 36 4.94 3.88 -16.29
C TYR A 36 3.90 2.85 -16.74
N CYS A 37 2.75 2.76 -16.07
CA CYS A 37 1.74 1.77 -16.38
C CYS A 37 0.69 2.27 -17.37
N TYR A 38 0.35 3.57 -17.35
CA TYR A 38 -0.81 4.08 -18.07
C TYR A 38 -0.53 5.45 -18.69
N GLN A 39 -0.71 5.55 -20.01
CA GLN A 39 -0.50 6.79 -20.76
C GLN A 39 -1.52 6.92 -21.89
N GLN A 40 -1.99 8.14 -22.12
CA GLN A 40 -2.91 8.48 -23.20
C GLN A 40 -4.15 7.58 -23.23
N GLY A 41 -4.71 7.28 -22.04
CA GLY A 41 -5.90 6.45 -21.94
C GLY A 41 -5.68 4.94 -22.09
N SER A 42 -4.42 4.47 -22.15
CA SER A 42 -4.10 3.05 -22.38
C SER A 42 -2.94 2.55 -21.51
N PHE A 43 -2.95 1.25 -21.20
CA PHE A 43 -1.80 0.60 -20.58
C PHE A 43 -0.61 0.57 -21.55
N THR A 44 0.57 0.96 -21.06
CA THR A 44 1.81 1.04 -21.83
C THR A 44 2.29 -0.34 -22.28
N ASP A 45 2.18 -1.33 -21.39
CA ASP A 45 2.39 -2.74 -21.71
C ASP A 45 1.04 -3.46 -21.84
N LYS A 46 0.67 -3.76 -23.08
CA LYS A 46 -0.58 -4.46 -23.43
C LYS A 46 -0.57 -5.93 -23.04
N ASN A 47 0.61 -6.51 -22.82
CA ASN A 47 0.79 -7.92 -22.51
C ASN A 47 1.18 -8.14 -21.03
N ALA A 48 1.23 -7.08 -20.23
CA ALA A 48 1.54 -7.19 -18.81
C ALA A 48 0.55 -8.14 -18.10
N SER A 49 1.09 -9.23 -17.56
CA SER A 49 0.36 -10.18 -16.72
C SER A 49 0.52 -9.84 -15.24
N PHE A 50 -0.36 -10.41 -14.41
CA PHE A 50 -0.26 -10.31 -12.95
C PHE A 50 1.12 -10.82 -12.48
N GLU A 51 1.54 -11.99 -12.97
CA GLU A 51 2.79 -12.64 -12.62
C GLU A 51 4.00 -11.81 -13.06
N GLY A 52 3.95 -11.22 -14.25
CA GLY A 52 5.04 -10.39 -14.78
C GLY A 52 5.22 -9.11 -13.96
N ILE A 53 4.13 -8.43 -13.62
CA ILE A 53 4.17 -7.23 -12.78
C ILE A 53 4.60 -7.58 -11.34
N ALA A 54 4.13 -8.71 -10.81
CA ALA A 54 4.53 -9.18 -9.48
C ALA A 54 6.01 -9.57 -9.41
N GLU A 55 6.54 -10.27 -10.41
CA GLU A 55 7.96 -10.60 -10.46
C GLU A 55 8.81 -9.35 -10.58
N HIS A 56 8.44 -8.41 -11.45
CA HIS A 56 9.18 -7.16 -11.60
C HIS A 56 9.17 -6.33 -10.31
N GLY A 57 8.02 -6.21 -9.65
CA GLY A 57 7.91 -5.56 -8.35
C GLY A 57 8.74 -6.26 -7.27
N ALA A 58 8.78 -7.59 -7.26
CA ALA A 58 9.60 -8.37 -6.32
C ALA A 58 11.10 -8.12 -6.51
N GLN A 59 11.57 -8.03 -7.76
CA GLN A 59 12.96 -7.68 -8.07
C GLN A 59 13.31 -6.28 -7.55
N ILE A 60 12.44 -5.28 -7.79
CA ILE A 60 12.63 -3.92 -7.29
C ILE A 60 12.67 -3.90 -5.76
N MET A 61 11.72 -4.55 -5.10
CA MET A 61 11.65 -4.62 -3.63
C MET A 61 12.87 -5.33 -3.03
N SER A 62 13.30 -6.44 -3.65
CA SER A 62 14.49 -7.18 -3.24
C SER A 62 15.74 -6.32 -3.31
N GLN A 63 15.94 -5.61 -4.42
CA GLN A 63 17.08 -4.71 -4.59
C GLN A 63 17.04 -3.50 -3.65
N MET A 64 15.89 -2.84 -3.53
CA MET A 64 15.74 -1.60 -2.77
C MET A 64 15.88 -1.80 -1.26
N PHE A 65 15.29 -2.88 -0.74
CA PHE A 65 15.25 -3.16 0.70
C PHE A 65 16.19 -4.28 1.13
N SER A 66 17.00 -4.82 0.21
CA SER A 66 17.85 -6.00 0.45
C SER A 66 17.04 -7.20 0.99
N MET A 67 15.80 -7.32 0.53
CA MET A 67 14.87 -8.38 0.92
C MET A 67 15.18 -9.65 0.12
N PRO A 68 15.19 -10.85 0.72
CA PRO A 68 15.28 -12.09 -0.04
C PRO A 68 14.17 -12.18 -1.08
N ILE A 69 14.52 -12.60 -2.31
CA ILE A 69 13.59 -12.54 -3.45
C ILE A 69 12.29 -13.31 -3.21
N GLU A 70 12.31 -14.45 -2.51
CA GLU A 70 11.09 -15.21 -2.20
C GLU A 70 10.15 -14.48 -1.23
N LYS A 71 10.71 -13.73 -0.28
CA LYS A 71 9.93 -12.87 0.63
C LYS A 71 9.36 -11.69 -0.13
N ALA A 72 10.16 -11.08 -1.01
CA ALA A 72 9.71 -9.98 -1.86
C ALA A 72 8.57 -10.43 -2.80
N ARG A 73 8.65 -11.62 -3.39
CA ARG A 73 7.56 -12.21 -4.20
C ARG A 73 6.28 -12.33 -3.41
N THR A 74 6.34 -12.95 -2.23
CA THR A 74 5.16 -13.12 -1.37
C THR A 74 4.55 -11.78 -1.02
N PHE A 75 5.36 -10.83 -0.55
CA PHE A 75 4.93 -9.48 -0.17
C PHE A 75 4.27 -8.74 -1.35
N VAL A 76 4.90 -8.79 -2.52
CA VAL A 76 4.42 -8.08 -3.71
C VAL A 76 3.16 -8.72 -4.28
N ILE A 77 3.06 -10.06 -4.30
CA ILE A 77 1.84 -10.77 -4.72
C ILE A 77 0.66 -10.39 -3.83
N ASP A 78 0.87 -10.38 -2.50
CA ASP A 78 -0.16 -10.01 -1.53
C ASP A 78 -0.62 -8.56 -1.69
N HIS A 79 0.27 -7.66 -2.07
CA HIS A 79 -0.09 -6.28 -2.37
C HIS A 79 -0.82 -6.14 -3.72
N ILE A 80 -0.23 -6.67 -4.80
CA ILE A 80 -0.73 -6.51 -6.17
C ILE A 80 -2.12 -7.12 -6.35
N LYS A 81 -2.41 -8.27 -5.74
CA LYS A 81 -3.73 -8.92 -5.86
C LYS A 81 -4.89 -8.05 -5.38
N THR A 82 -4.61 -7.03 -4.56
CA THR A 82 -5.63 -6.12 -4.03
C THR A 82 -5.91 -4.93 -4.95
N LEU A 83 -5.02 -4.64 -5.91
CA LEU A 83 -5.08 -3.45 -6.76
C LEU A 83 -6.17 -3.56 -7.83
N TYR A 84 -6.78 -2.43 -8.19
CA TYR A 84 -7.93 -2.37 -9.10
C TYR A 84 -7.77 -3.15 -10.40
N ARG A 85 -6.60 -3.08 -11.06
CA ARG A 85 -6.37 -3.80 -12.34
C ARG A 85 -6.59 -5.30 -12.22
N TRP A 86 -6.34 -5.87 -11.03
CA TRP A 86 -6.35 -7.31 -10.79
C TRP A 86 -7.57 -7.77 -9.98
N SER A 87 -8.06 -6.93 -9.06
CA SER A 87 -9.19 -7.25 -8.19
C SER A 87 -10.54 -6.73 -8.69
N GLY A 88 -10.54 -5.80 -9.66
CA GLY A 88 -11.75 -5.13 -10.15
C GLY A 88 -12.32 -4.07 -9.20
N ARG A 89 -11.66 -3.78 -8.08
CA ARG A 89 -12.08 -2.74 -7.11
C ARG A 89 -10.90 -2.11 -6.39
N ILE A 90 -11.10 -0.91 -5.85
CA ILE A 90 -10.08 -0.28 -5.00
C ILE A 90 -10.32 -0.73 -3.57
N ALA A 91 -9.41 -1.53 -3.02
CA ALA A 91 -9.40 -1.85 -1.60
C ALA A 91 -8.88 -0.64 -0.81
N PRO A 92 -9.61 -0.12 0.20
CA PRO A 92 -9.10 0.91 1.07
C PRO A 92 -7.84 0.44 1.80
N SER A 93 -6.94 1.37 2.13
CA SER A 93 -5.80 1.08 2.99
C SER A 93 -6.11 1.55 4.41
N CYS A 94 -5.73 0.73 5.40
CA CYS A 94 -5.83 1.07 6.80
C CYS A 94 -5.08 2.38 7.07
N GLN A 95 -5.78 3.41 7.53
CA GLN A 95 -5.26 4.74 7.81
C GLN A 95 -4.40 4.81 9.10
N SER A 96 -3.99 3.65 9.64
CA SER A 96 -3.06 3.50 10.75
C SER A 96 -1.80 2.72 10.33
N CYS A 97 -1.95 1.54 9.73
CA CYS A 97 -0.79 0.69 9.37
C CYS A 97 -0.54 0.54 7.86
N GLY A 98 -1.44 1.01 7.00
CA GLY A 98 -1.33 0.92 5.54
C GLY A 98 -1.75 -0.42 4.93
N MET A 99 -2.09 -1.43 5.74
CA MET A 99 -2.57 -2.73 5.24
C MET A 99 -3.89 -2.58 4.47
N ALA A 100 -4.04 -3.33 3.38
CA ALA A 100 -5.27 -3.32 2.59
C ALA A 100 -6.46 -3.91 3.36
N LEU A 101 -7.59 -3.22 3.32
CA LEU A 101 -8.90 -3.70 3.80
C LEU A 101 -9.56 -4.46 2.64
N PHE A 102 -8.99 -5.60 2.30
CA PHE A 102 -9.44 -6.34 1.12
C PHE A 102 -10.76 -7.05 1.41
N SER A 103 -10.93 -7.65 2.58
CA SER A 103 -12.13 -8.38 2.98
C SER A 103 -12.71 -7.83 4.28
N ASP A 104 -13.96 -8.21 4.59
CA ASP A 104 -14.63 -7.82 5.83
C ASP A 104 -13.84 -8.24 7.09
N THR A 105 -13.09 -9.35 7.02
CA THR A 105 -12.24 -9.83 8.12
C THR A 105 -11.00 -8.97 8.35
N ASP A 106 -10.61 -8.15 7.37
CA ASP A 106 -9.49 -7.22 7.50
C ASP A 106 -9.91 -5.95 8.23
N ALA A 107 -11.20 -5.59 8.21
CA ALA A 107 -11.73 -4.36 8.77
C ALA A 107 -11.87 -4.41 10.30
N GLY A 108 -11.61 -3.27 10.93
CA GLY A 108 -11.93 -3.03 12.33
C GLY A 108 -13.42 -2.83 12.56
N THR A 109 -13.82 -2.49 13.78
CA THR A 109 -15.23 -2.26 14.13
C THR A 109 -15.44 -0.87 14.74
N GLU A 110 -16.54 -0.22 14.35
CA GLU A 110 -17.03 1.02 14.96
C GLU A 110 -17.78 0.75 16.27
N HIS A 111 -18.14 1.79 17.03
CA HIS A 111 -18.85 1.65 18.31
C HIS A 111 -20.19 0.91 18.21
N ASP A 112 -20.87 1.01 17.06
CA ASP A 112 -22.15 0.34 16.79
C ASP A 112 -21.97 -1.10 16.28
N GLY A 113 -20.73 -1.58 16.17
CA GLY A 113 -20.38 -2.91 15.67
C GLY A 113 -20.32 -3.01 14.14
N THR A 114 -20.57 -1.93 13.39
CA THR A 114 -20.36 -1.92 11.94
C THR A 114 -18.87 -1.98 11.58
N LEU A 115 -18.53 -2.41 10.36
CA LEU A 115 -17.14 -2.50 9.90
C LEU A 115 -16.56 -1.12 9.62
N SER A 116 -15.33 -0.89 10.06
CA SER A 116 -14.61 0.33 9.76
C SER A 116 -14.17 0.37 8.29
N SER A 117 -14.46 1.49 7.62
CA SER A 117 -14.00 1.74 6.25
C SER A 117 -12.55 2.27 6.18
N LEU A 118 -11.96 2.62 7.33
CA LEU A 118 -10.67 3.31 7.42
C LEU A 118 -9.61 2.52 8.16
N TYR A 119 -9.97 1.60 9.06
CA TYR A 119 -9.00 0.95 9.94
C TYR A 119 -9.16 -0.56 9.93
N CYS A 120 -8.04 -1.27 10.10
CA CYS A 120 -8.03 -2.73 10.13
C CYS A 120 -8.30 -3.29 11.53
N THR A 121 -8.66 -4.57 11.58
CA THR A 121 -8.95 -5.32 12.81
C THR A 121 -7.82 -5.29 13.84
N TYR A 122 -6.57 -5.14 13.42
CA TYR A 122 -5.43 -5.06 14.33
C TYR A 122 -5.23 -3.67 14.93
N CYS A 123 -5.66 -2.62 14.23
CA CYS A 123 -5.42 -1.24 14.64
C CYS A 123 -6.60 -0.64 15.42
N TYR A 124 -7.83 -1.06 15.13
CA TYR A 124 -9.03 -0.38 15.61
C TYR A 124 -10.17 -1.37 15.85
N GLN A 125 -10.75 -1.33 17.06
CA GLN A 125 -11.81 -2.23 17.49
C GLN A 125 -12.78 -1.48 18.41
N ASN A 126 -14.07 -1.72 18.23
CA ASN A 126 -15.16 -1.18 19.04
C ASN A 126 -15.16 0.35 19.13
N GLY A 127 -14.77 1.03 18.04
CA GLY A 127 -14.69 2.48 17.96
C GLY A 127 -13.40 3.10 18.53
N GLU A 128 -12.42 2.28 18.93
CA GLU A 128 -11.19 2.76 19.56
C GLU A 128 -9.93 2.13 18.95
N PHE A 129 -8.82 2.88 18.96
CA PHE A 129 -7.52 2.30 18.59
C PHE A 129 -7.05 1.32 19.66
N THR A 130 -6.50 0.19 19.23
CA THR A 130 -5.94 -0.84 20.14
C THR A 130 -4.75 -0.35 20.94
N GLU A 131 -4.08 0.71 20.48
CA GLU A 131 -2.99 1.40 21.17
C GLU A 131 -3.19 2.93 21.08
N PRO A 132 -4.08 3.54 21.87
CA PRO A 132 -4.50 4.94 21.67
C PRO A 132 -3.35 5.95 21.80
N ASP A 133 -2.40 5.71 22.70
CA ASP A 133 -1.27 6.60 22.96
C ASP A 133 -0.05 6.37 22.03
N LEU A 134 -0.18 5.46 21.05
CA LEU A 134 0.90 5.16 20.11
C LEU A 134 1.18 6.39 19.24
N THR A 135 2.41 6.90 19.30
CA THR A 135 2.90 7.94 18.39
C THR A 135 3.51 7.34 17.13
N HIS A 136 3.63 8.11 16.05
CA HIS A 136 4.26 7.64 14.81
C HIS A 136 5.72 7.20 15.01
N ASP A 137 6.49 7.96 15.80
CA ASP A 137 7.88 7.59 16.12
C ASP A 137 7.96 6.30 16.93
N THR A 138 7.06 6.11 17.90
CA THR A 138 7.00 4.86 18.68
C THR A 138 6.53 3.69 17.82
N MET A 139 5.59 3.91 16.88
CA MET A 139 5.13 2.92 15.91
C MET A 139 6.29 2.41 15.05
N ILE A 140 7.11 3.31 14.49
CA ILE A 140 8.30 2.91 13.71
C ILE A 140 9.24 2.07 14.56
N LYS A 141 9.59 2.53 15.76
CA LYS A 141 10.51 1.80 16.67
C LYS A 141 9.99 0.43 17.08
N LYS A 142 8.67 0.28 17.24
CA LYS A 142 8.02 -0.97 17.67
C LYS A 142 7.91 -1.98 16.53
N TYR A 143 7.51 -1.55 15.34
CA TYR A 143 7.18 -2.46 14.24
C TYR A 143 8.32 -2.71 13.26
N ALA A 144 9.28 -1.78 13.11
CA ALA A 144 10.42 -2.01 12.22
C ALA A 144 11.25 -3.26 12.59
N PRO A 145 11.55 -3.55 13.87
CA PRO A 145 12.27 -4.79 14.21
C PRO A 145 11.49 -6.07 13.89
N ILE A 146 10.16 -6.04 14.04
CA ILE A 146 9.29 -7.17 13.71
C ILE A 146 9.32 -7.39 12.20
N LEU A 147 9.19 -6.33 11.42
CA LEU A 147 9.24 -6.38 9.96
C LEU A 147 10.61 -6.85 9.46
N ALA A 148 11.70 -6.36 10.07
CA ALA A 148 13.07 -6.79 9.78
C ALA A 148 13.25 -8.29 9.94
N ASN A 149 12.70 -8.86 11.02
CA ASN A 149 12.75 -10.29 11.27
C ASN A 149 11.86 -11.07 10.28
N GLN A 150 10.60 -10.66 10.09
CA GLN A 150 9.64 -11.39 9.25
C GLN A 150 10.02 -11.40 7.76
N LEU A 151 10.50 -10.27 7.26
CA LEU A 151 10.89 -10.08 5.86
C LEU A 151 12.39 -10.32 5.62
N GLU A 152 13.16 -10.59 6.68
CA GLU A 152 14.62 -10.80 6.62
C GLU A 152 15.35 -9.62 5.96
N VAL A 153 14.90 -8.39 6.26
CA VAL A 153 15.51 -7.16 5.77
C VAL A 153 16.41 -6.52 6.84
N PRO A 154 17.46 -5.77 6.44
CA PRO A 154 18.25 -4.96 7.37
C PRO A 154 17.37 -4.00 8.20
N SER A 155 17.77 -3.75 9.44
CA SER A 155 16.95 -2.96 10.38
C SER A 155 16.72 -1.52 9.92
N ASP A 156 17.75 -0.88 9.34
CA ASP A 156 17.65 0.45 8.74
C ASP A 156 16.65 0.48 7.56
N LYS A 157 16.64 -0.59 6.76
CA LYS A 157 15.68 -0.75 5.65
C LYS A 157 14.27 -1.02 6.11
N ALA A 158 14.07 -1.78 7.19
CA ALA A 158 12.75 -1.92 7.80
C ALA A 158 12.23 -0.60 8.37
N GLU A 159 13.08 0.19 9.04
CA GLU A 159 12.68 1.52 9.54
C GLU A 159 12.29 2.46 8.40
N GLU A 160 13.06 2.48 7.31
CA GLU A 160 12.74 3.23 6.09
C GLU A 160 11.39 2.78 5.52
N MET A 161 11.18 1.47 5.40
CA MET A 161 9.96 0.87 4.88
C MET A 161 8.72 1.28 5.70
N VAL A 162 8.78 1.11 7.03
CA VAL A 162 7.67 1.50 7.91
C VAL A 162 7.42 3.01 7.82
N ARG A 163 8.47 3.82 7.83
CA ARG A 163 8.35 5.28 7.74
C ARG A 163 7.68 5.72 6.45
N VAL A 164 8.10 5.19 5.30
CA VAL A 164 7.56 5.56 3.98
C VAL A 164 6.09 5.18 3.88
N PHE A 165 5.73 3.92 4.19
CA PHE A 165 4.35 3.44 4.04
C PHE A 165 3.36 4.08 5.02
N THR A 166 3.84 4.68 6.11
CA THR A 166 2.96 5.27 7.14
C THR A 166 2.93 6.79 7.12
N SER A 167 3.92 7.46 6.50
CA SER A 167 4.08 8.92 6.51
C SER A 167 2.86 9.75 6.05
N GLY A 168 1.97 9.16 5.26
CA GLY A 168 0.78 9.82 4.71
C GLY A 168 -0.56 9.33 5.27
N LEU A 169 -0.57 8.47 6.30
CA LEU A 169 -1.80 7.89 6.84
C LEU A 169 -2.46 8.83 7.85
N SER A 170 -3.78 8.88 7.83
CA SER A 170 -4.55 9.88 8.59
C SER A 170 -4.31 9.85 10.10
N ARG A 171 -3.99 8.69 10.69
CA ARG A 171 -3.65 8.58 12.12
C ARG A 171 -2.39 9.36 12.51
N TRP A 172 -1.45 9.54 11.59
CA TRP A 172 -0.13 10.12 11.86
C TRP A 172 0.02 11.56 11.36
N LYS A 173 -0.98 12.07 10.63
CA LYS A 173 -1.02 13.47 10.20
C LYS A 173 -1.25 14.36 11.44
N LYS A 174 -0.44 15.41 11.56
CA LYS A 174 -0.64 16.49 12.53
C LYS A 174 -1.58 17.53 11.95
#